data_AF-A0A966IR50-F1
#
_entry.id   AF-A0A966IR50-F1
#
_cell.length_a   1.000
_cell.length_b   1.000
_cell.length_c   1.000
_cell.angle_alpha   90.00
_cell.angle_beta   90.00
_cell.angle_gamma   90.00
#
_symmetry.space_group_name_H-M   'P 1'
#
loop_
_entity.id
_entity.type
_entity.pdbx_description
1 polymer ?
#
loop_
_entity_poly.entity_id
_entity_poly.type
_entity_poly.pdbx_seq_one_letter_code
_entity_poly.pdbx_strand_id
1 'polypeptide(L)'
;MFANLRRDLDAIMERDPAASNRLAAVFLYPSFQVMLAYRLSHNLWKMRLRFIARLIMQVARVLTGIEIHPGARIGPGFFVDHGMGTVIGETAEIGRDVTLYHDVTLGGVMPAIDSEKQRDANRYDQPQSGDNDHVHDARNHVQWCW
;
A
#
# COMPACT_ATOMS: atom_id res chain seq x y z
N MET A 1 -2.03 16.72 -4.15
CA MET A 1 -1.29 16.20 -2.97
C MET A 1 -1.93 16.63 -1.66
N PHE A 2 -1.97 17.93 -1.34
CA PHE A 2 -2.56 18.43 -0.08
C PHE A 2 -4.02 18.02 0.16
N ALA A 3 -4.87 18.10 -0.87
CA ALA A 3 -6.26 17.65 -0.78
C ALA A 3 -6.37 16.14 -0.43
N ASN A 4 -5.48 15.31 -0.98
CA ASN A 4 -5.47 13.87 -0.68
C ASN A 4 -5.05 13.62 0.76
N LEU A 5 -4.00 14.30 1.24
CA LEU A 5 -3.55 14.18 2.64
C LEU A 5 -4.61 14.65 3.62
N ARG A 6 -5.31 15.74 3.30
CA ARG A 6 -6.44 16.20 4.12
C ARG A 6 -7.52 15.12 4.21
N ARG A 7 -7.88 14.51 3.08
CA ARG A 7 -8.86 13.41 3.06
C ARG A 7 -8.36 12.16 3.81
N ASP A 8 -7.08 11.81 3.68
CA ASP A 8 -6.45 10.71 4.41
C ASP A 8 -6.52 10.96 5.93
N LEU A 9 -6.28 12.20 6.40
CA LEU A 9 -6.45 12.59 7.80
C LEU A 9 -7.91 12.54 8.24
N ASP A 10 -8.82 13.08 7.43
CA ASP A 10 -10.25 13.07 7.74
C ASP A 10 -10.78 11.64 7.84
N ALA A 11 -10.31 10.72 6.99
CA ALA A 11 -10.68 9.31 7.06
C ALA A 11 -10.26 8.65 8.38
N ILE A 12 -9.08 8.97 8.91
CA ILE A 12 -8.64 8.50 10.23
C ILE A 12 -9.59 9.00 11.32
N MET A 13 -9.89 10.30 11.31
CA MET A 13 -10.77 10.92 12.31
C MET A 13 -12.22 10.40 12.26
N GLU A 14 -12.70 10.00 11.07
CA GLU A 14 -14.05 9.47 10.86
C GLU A 14 -14.16 7.99 11.25
N ARG A 15 -13.11 7.20 11.04
CA ARG A 15 -13.20 5.73 11.10
C ARG A 15 -12.56 5.12 12.33
N ASP A 16 -11.63 5.81 12.99
CA ASP A 16 -11.06 5.35 14.25
C ASP A 16 -11.67 6.13 15.44
N PRO A 17 -12.49 5.48 16.28
CA PRO A 17 -13.03 6.09 17.50
C PRO A 17 -11.96 6.63 18.46
N ALA A 18 -10.73 6.11 18.43
CA ALA A 18 -9.62 6.58 19.26
C ALA A 18 -8.99 7.88 18.75
N ALA A 19 -9.24 8.26 17.49
CA ALA A 19 -8.72 9.47 16.87
C ALA A 19 -9.48 10.72 17.34
N SER A 20 -9.21 11.17 18.55
CA SER A 20 -9.86 12.34 19.16
C SER A 20 -9.21 13.69 18.80
N ASN A 21 -7.96 13.69 18.33
CA ASN A 21 -7.19 14.90 18.03
C ASN A 21 -6.42 14.79 16.71
N ARG A 22 -6.70 15.71 15.78
CA ARG A 22 -6.03 15.79 14.47
C ARG A 22 -4.51 15.94 14.57
N LEU A 23 -4.02 16.72 15.54
CA LEU A 23 -2.58 16.91 15.73
C LEU A 23 -1.92 15.60 16.18
N ALA A 24 -2.56 14.88 17.10
CA ALA A 24 -2.12 13.56 17.52
C ALA A 24 -2.15 12.58 16.34
N ALA A 25 -3.20 12.59 15.51
CA ALA A 25 -3.27 11.77 14.32
C ALA A 25 -2.12 12.06 13.34
N VAL A 26 -1.76 13.33 13.12
CA VAL A 26 -0.65 13.70 12.24
C VAL A 26 0.70 13.16 12.73
N PHE A 27 0.97 13.23 14.04
CA PHE A 27 2.28 12.89 14.59
C PHE A 27 2.39 11.47 15.14
N LEU A 28 1.30 10.83 15.52
CA LEU A 28 1.32 9.56 16.27
C LEU A 28 0.68 8.40 15.49
N TYR A 29 -0.04 8.64 14.39
CA TYR A 29 -0.62 7.54 13.62
C TYR A 29 0.35 7.09 12.51
N PRO A 30 0.86 5.85 12.58
CA PRO A 30 1.74 5.30 11.54
C PRO A 30 1.09 5.33 10.15
N SER A 31 -0.23 5.13 10.09
CA SER A 31 -1.04 5.16 8.87
C SER A 31 -1.02 6.53 8.20
N PHE A 32 -1.06 7.63 8.97
CA PHE A 32 -0.94 8.96 8.40
C PHE A 32 0.50 9.24 7.95
N GLN A 33 1.48 8.88 8.79
CA GLN A 33 2.90 9.08 8.50
C GLN A 33 3.34 8.37 7.20
N VAL A 34 2.93 7.10 7.02
CA VAL A 34 3.26 6.35 5.79
C VAL A 34 2.55 6.95 4.58
N MET A 35 1.33 7.46 4.73
CA MET A 35 0.62 8.12 3.64
C MET A 35 1.26 9.46 3.28
N LEU A 36 1.72 10.24 4.25
CA LEU A 36 2.52 11.44 3.98
C LEU A 36 3.76 11.12 3.13
N ALA A 37 4.53 10.11 3.55
CA ALA A 37 5.70 9.65 2.82
C ALA A 37 5.34 9.12 1.41
N TYR A 38 4.27 8.34 1.29
CA TYR A 38 3.80 7.79 0.01
C TYR A 38 3.35 8.89 -0.95
N ARG A 39 2.54 9.86 -0.51
CA ARG A 39 2.06 10.94 -1.39
C ARG A 39 3.22 11.77 -1.95
N LEU A 40 4.28 11.98 -1.18
CA LEU A 40 5.52 12.61 -1.64
C LEU A 40 6.29 11.69 -2.60
N SER A 41 6.54 10.45 -2.18
CA SER A 41 7.35 9.47 -2.93
C SER A 41 6.72 9.08 -4.27
N HIS A 42 5.39 8.97 -4.33
CA HIS A 42 4.65 8.70 -5.55
C HIS A 42 4.81 9.83 -6.58
N ASN A 43 4.89 11.09 -6.14
CA ASN A 43 5.18 12.20 -7.04
C ASN A 43 6.62 12.14 -7.56
N LEU A 44 7.60 11.86 -6.68
CA LEU A 44 9.00 11.67 -7.08
C LEU A 44 9.16 10.49 -8.06
N TRP A 45 8.41 9.42 -7.85
CA TRP A 45 8.37 8.25 -8.73
C TRP A 45 7.92 8.62 -10.15
N LYS A 46 6.83 9.40 -10.27
CA LYS A 46 6.34 9.93 -11.55
C LYS A 46 7.35 10.87 -12.22
N MET A 47 8.15 11.59 -11.45
CA MET A 47 9.26 12.42 -11.95
C MET A 47 10.51 11.60 -12.34
N ARG A 48 10.43 10.26 -12.36
CA ARG A 48 11.53 9.33 -12.65
C ARG A 48 12.67 9.35 -11.63
N LEU A 49 12.50 9.99 -10.47
CA LEU A 49 13.44 9.96 -9.33
C LEU A 49 13.25 8.68 -8.50
N ARG A 50 13.39 7.52 -9.17
CA ARG A 50 13.00 6.19 -8.64
C ARG A 50 13.74 5.79 -7.37
N PHE A 51 15.05 6.04 -7.32
CA PHE A 51 15.89 5.71 -6.17
C PHE A 51 15.44 6.47 -4.92
N ILE A 52 15.26 7.79 -5.03
CA ILE A 52 14.85 8.65 -3.90
C ILE A 52 13.45 8.27 -3.43
N ALA A 53 12.51 8.03 -4.35
CA ALA A 53 11.16 7.58 -4.00
C ALA A 53 11.17 6.25 -3.22
N ARG A 54 12.00 5.28 -3.65
CA ARG A 54 12.15 4.01 -2.91
C ARG A 54 12.82 4.21 -1.56
N LEU A 55 13.86 5.05 -1.48
CA LEU A 55 14.56 5.32 -0.23
C LEU A 55 13.60 5.92 0.83
N ILE A 56 12.79 6.90 0.45
CA ILE A 56 11.80 7.51 1.36
C ILE A 56 10.80 6.44 1.85
N MET A 57 10.30 5.58 0.95
CA MET A 57 9.37 4.52 1.36
C MET A 57 10.03 3.43 2.21
N GLN A 58 11.32 3.15 2.03
CA GLN A 58 12.05 2.24 2.92
C GLN A 58 12.20 2.82 4.33
N VAL A 59 12.49 4.12 4.45
CA VAL A 59 12.50 4.80 5.75
C VAL A 59 11.11 4.77 6.39
N ALA A 60 10.05 5.05 5.62
CA ALA A 60 8.68 4.98 6.11
C ALA A 60 8.31 3.57 6.59
N ARG A 61 8.73 2.53 5.87
CA ARG A 61 8.55 1.12 6.27
C ARG A 61 9.21 0.81 7.61
N VAL A 62 10.44 1.29 7.84
CA VAL A 62 11.14 1.08 9.12
C VAL A 62 10.43 1.80 10.27
N LEU A 63 9.91 3.00 10.04
CA LEU A 63 9.24 3.79 11.08
C LEU A 63 7.83 3.30 11.42
N THR A 64 7.12 2.73 10.44
CA THR A 64 5.68 2.45 10.56
C THR A 64 5.33 0.96 10.51
N GLY A 65 6.23 0.10 10.04
CA GLY A 65 5.95 -1.31 9.77
C GLY A 65 5.05 -1.56 8.55
N ILE A 66 4.69 -0.50 7.80
CA ILE A 66 3.83 -0.56 6.62
C ILE A 66 4.69 -0.41 5.36
N GLU A 67 4.64 -1.39 4.47
CA GLU A 67 5.37 -1.37 3.20
C GLU A 67 4.45 -0.94 2.06
N ILE A 68 4.76 0.18 1.42
CA ILE A 68 4.04 0.65 0.22
C ILE A 68 5.05 0.98 -0.87
N HIS A 69 4.90 0.35 -2.03
CA HIS A 69 5.71 0.70 -3.19
C HIS A 69 5.28 2.07 -3.74
N PRO A 70 6.21 2.99 -4.05
CA PRO A 70 5.86 4.33 -4.56
C PRO A 70 5.16 4.31 -5.92
N GLY A 71 5.26 3.22 -6.67
CA GLY A 71 4.53 2.99 -7.93
C GLY A 71 3.05 2.62 -7.77
N ALA A 72 2.61 2.20 -6.57
CA ALA A 72 1.22 1.86 -6.31
C ALA A 72 0.30 3.06 -6.59
N ARG A 73 -0.96 2.79 -6.96
CA ARG A 73 -1.99 3.82 -7.21
C ARG A 73 -3.02 3.76 -6.09
N ILE A 74 -2.94 4.71 -5.15
CA ILE A 74 -3.82 4.73 -3.98
C ILE A 74 -4.72 5.97 -4.04
N GLY A 75 -6.03 5.78 -3.98
CA GLY A 75 -7.02 6.86 -3.92
C GLY A 75 -6.94 7.67 -2.60
N PRO A 76 -7.61 8.83 -2.52
CA PRO A 76 -7.68 9.61 -1.29
C PRO A 76 -8.56 8.93 -0.23
N GLY A 77 -8.29 9.20 1.05
CA GLY A 77 -9.05 8.63 2.17
C GLY A 77 -8.63 7.21 2.51
N PHE A 78 -7.41 6.83 2.12
CA PHE A 78 -6.85 5.54 2.44
C PHE A 78 -6.39 5.52 3.90
N PHE A 79 -6.80 4.48 4.61
CA PHE A 79 -6.50 4.28 6.02
C PHE A 79 -6.04 2.84 6.25
N VAL A 80 -5.02 2.65 7.09
CA VAL A 80 -4.61 1.32 7.54
C VAL A 80 -4.66 1.30 9.05
N ASP A 81 -5.58 0.54 9.62
CA ASP A 81 -5.67 0.41 11.07
C ASP A 81 -4.70 -0.66 11.57
N HIS A 82 -3.95 -0.36 12.63
CA HIS A 82 -2.90 -1.23 13.17
C HIS A 82 -1.87 -1.75 12.15
N GLY A 83 -1.56 -1.02 11.08
CA GLY A 83 -0.97 -1.51 9.83
C GLY A 83 0.36 -2.29 9.80
N MET A 84 0.94 -2.69 10.93
CA MET A 84 2.08 -3.61 10.97
C MET A 84 1.87 -4.80 10.04
N GLY A 85 2.90 -5.13 9.25
CA GLY A 85 2.88 -6.27 8.32
C GLY A 85 2.10 -6.03 7.02
N THR A 86 1.53 -4.83 6.82
CA THR A 86 0.86 -4.49 5.56
C THR A 86 1.88 -4.32 4.43
N VAL A 87 1.64 -4.95 3.28
CA VAL A 87 2.49 -4.89 2.08
C VAL A 87 1.65 -4.51 0.85
N ILE A 88 1.98 -3.40 0.20
CA ILE A 88 1.30 -2.91 -1.01
C ILE A 88 2.31 -2.84 -2.16
N GLY A 89 2.15 -3.71 -3.14
CA GLY A 89 3.07 -3.88 -4.27
C GLY A 89 2.99 -2.76 -5.33
N GLU A 90 3.97 -2.76 -6.24
CA GLU A 90 4.13 -1.71 -7.25
C GLU A 90 2.91 -1.49 -8.15
N THR A 91 2.24 -2.56 -8.54
CA THR A 91 1.11 -2.51 -9.48
C THR A 91 -0.24 -2.49 -8.76
N ALA A 92 -0.26 -2.32 -7.43
CA ALA A 92 -1.51 -2.30 -6.68
C ALA A 92 -2.32 -1.04 -7.02
N GLU A 93 -3.62 -1.24 -7.23
CA GLU A 93 -4.58 -0.16 -7.41
C GLU A 93 -5.61 -0.22 -6.27
N ILE A 94 -5.69 0.86 -5.50
CA ILE A 94 -6.58 1.00 -4.34
C ILE A 94 -7.47 2.20 -4.58
N GLY A 95 -8.78 2.00 -4.41
CA GLY A 95 -9.80 3.03 -4.61
C GLY A 95 -9.77 4.17 -3.58
N ARG A 96 -10.80 5.01 -3.65
CA ARG A 96 -11.06 6.04 -2.65
C ARG A 96 -11.65 5.40 -1.39
N ASP A 97 -11.32 5.96 -0.23
CA ASP A 97 -11.98 5.64 1.04
C ASP A 97 -11.85 4.18 1.49
N VAL A 98 -10.78 3.51 1.05
CA VAL A 98 -10.46 2.14 1.45
C VAL A 98 -9.79 2.12 2.82
N THR A 99 -10.21 1.18 3.66
CA THR A 99 -9.56 0.86 4.94
C THR A 99 -8.97 -0.55 4.88
N LEU A 100 -7.72 -0.71 5.29
CA LEU A 100 -7.09 -2.02 5.51
C LEU A 100 -6.75 -2.19 7.00
N TYR A 101 -6.49 -3.42 7.42
CA TYR A 101 -5.99 -3.76 8.75
C TYR A 101 -4.55 -4.30 8.67
N HIS A 102 -3.98 -4.68 9.81
CA HIS A 102 -2.67 -5.33 9.90
C HIS A 102 -2.55 -6.59 9.02
N ASP A 103 -1.31 -6.94 8.67
CA ASP A 103 -0.93 -8.14 7.92
C ASP A 103 -1.59 -8.32 6.52
N VAL A 104 -2.14 -7.24 5.94
CA VAL A 104 -2.70 -7.31 4.58
C VAL A 104 -1.61 -7.22 3.52
N THR A 105 -1.58 -8.18 2.58
CA THR A 105 -0.68 -8.15 1.43
C THR A 105 -1.44 -8.00 0.10
N LEU A 106 -1.22 -6.88 -0.58
CA LEU A 106 -1.64 -6.60 -1.96
C LEU A 106 -0.42 -6.70 -2.89
N GLY A 107 0.07 -7.92 -3.07
CA GLY A 107 1.32 -8.23 -3.79
C GLY A 107 1.14 -9.25 -4.92
N GLY A 108 2.26 -9.61 -5.58
CA GLY A 108 2.27 -10.68 -6.58
C GLY A 108 2.24 -12.06 -5.93
N VAL A 109 1.46 -12.99 -6.49
CA VAL A 109 1.32 -14.38 -6.00
C VAL A 109 2.24 -15.38 -6.69
N MET A 110 3.04 -14.93 -7.68
CA MET A 110 3.81 -15.87 -8.50
C MET A 110 5.17 -16.20 -7.88
N PRO A 111 5.60 -17.47 -7.94
CA PRO A 111 6.97 -17.83 -7.62
C PRO A 111 7.94 -17.06 -8.54
N ALA A 112 9.10 -16.70 -8.01
CA ALA A 112 10.14 -15.93 -8.71
C ALA A 112 10.88 -16.75 -9.78
N ILE A 113 10.16 -17.57 -10.53
CA ILE A 113 10.69 -18.34 -11.67
C ILE A 113 10.70 -17.39 -12.87
N ASP A 114 11.88 -17.17 -13.45
CA ASP A 114 12.05 -16.37 -14.66
C ASP A 114 11.56 -14.90 -14.50
N SER A 115 11.95 -14.27 -13.40
CA SER A 115 11.56 -12.90 -13.02
C SER A 115 11.87 -11.83 -14.07
N GLU A 116 12.82 -12.08 -14.97
CA GLU A 116 13.13 -11.16 -16.07
C GLU A 116 11.98 -11.09 -17.08
N LYS A 117 11.33 -12.20 -17.42
CA LYS A 117 10.16 -12.22 -18.31
C LYS A 117 8.90 -11.64 -17.66
N GLN A 118 8.83 -11.69 -16.33
CA GLN A 118 7.68 -11.15 -15.59
C GLN A 118 7.68 -9.62 -15.48
N ARG A 119 8.81 -8.95 -15.76
CA ARG A 119 8.93 -7.48 -15.66
C ARG A 119 8.14 -6.73 -16.74
N ASP A 120 8.01 -7.32 -17.92
CA ASP A 120 7.47 -6.64 -19.11
C ASP A 120 6.13 -7.25 -19.61
N ALA A 121 5.65 -8.32 -18.99
CA ALA A 121 4.40 -8.98 -19.37
C ALA A 121 3.17 -8.37 -18.66
N ASN A 122 2.12 -8.05 -19.44
CA ASN A 122 0.82 -7.70 -18.87
C ASN A 122 0.15 -8.95 -18.27
N ARG A 123 -0.16 -8.93 -16.98
CA ARG A 123 -0.57 -10.14 -16.22
C ARG A 123 -1.93 -10.73 -16.63
N TYR A 124 -2.72 -10.03 -17.44
CA TYR A 124 -4.00 -10.56 -17.95
C TYR A 124 -3.84 -11.55 -19.12
N ASP A 125 -2.68 -11.59 -19.77
CA ASP A 125 -2.45 -12.40 -20.98
C ASP A 125 -1.70 -13.72 -20.72
N GLN A 126 -1.57 -14.17 -19.47
CA GLN A 126 -0.87 -15.41 -19.13
C GLN A 126 -1.83 -16.61 -19.27
N PRO A 127 -1.53 -17.62 -20.11
CA PRO A 127 -2.33 -18.83 -20.17
C PRO A 127 -2.20 -19.59 -18.84
N GLN A 128 -3.31 -20.07 -18.30
CA GLN A 128 -3.30 -20.96 -17.13
C GLN A 128 -2.63 -22.29 -17.53
N SER A 129 -1.30 -22.38 -17.36
CA SER A 129 -0.63 -23.68 -17.45
C SER A 129 -0.97 -24.46 -16.19
N GLY A 130 -1.76 -25.52 -16.36
CA GLY A 130 -1.92 -26.53 -15.33
C GLY A 130 -0.59 -27.22 -15.08
N ASP A 131 -0.12 -27.19 -13.83
CA ASP A 131 0.43 -28.35 -13.12
C ASP A 131 0.78 -27.96 -11.67
N ASN A 132 0.02 -28.53 -10.74
CA ASN A 132 0.39 -29.08 -9.42
C ASN A 132 1.57 -28.52 -8.59
N ASP A 133 1.74 -27.21 -8.51
CA ASP A 133 2.36 -26.59 -7.33
C ASP A 133 1.28 -25.90 -6.50
N HIS A 134 0.87 -26.53 -5.40
CA HIS A 134 -0.01 -25.94 -4.41
C HIS A 134 0.65 -24.71 -3.76
N VAL A 135 0.61 -23.58 -4.46
CA VAL A 135 0.71 -22.27 -3.83
C VAL A 135 -0.56 -22.12 -3.01
N HIS A 136 -0.43 -22.20 -1.69
CA HIS A 136 -1.53 -21.94 -0.78
C HIS A 136 -2.19 -20.62 -1.19
N ASP A 137 -3.45 -20.76 -1.53
CA ASP A 137 -4.36 -19.71 -1.91
C ASP A 137 -4.35 -18.60 -0.86
N ALA A 138 -3.73 -17.45 -1.17
CA ALA A 138 -3.83 -16.24 -0.36
C ALA A 138 -5.22 -15.56 -0.48
N ARG A 139 -6.27 -16.32 -0.84
CA ARG A 139 -7.67 -15.86 -0.80
C ARG A 139 -8.27 -15.82 0.61
N ASN A 140 -7.52 -16.11 1.67
CA ASN A 140 -8.03 -15.97 3.04
C ASN A 140 -7.13 -15.03 3.83
N HIS A 141 -7.63 -13.80 4.01
CA HIS A 141 -7.39 -12.82 5.09
C HIS A 141 -7.46 -11.37 4.61
N VAL A 142 -8.13 -11.09 3.48
CA VAL A 142 -8.56 -9.71 3.21
C VAL A 142 -9.86 -9.45 3.97
N GLN A 143 -9.75 -8.96 5.21
CA GLN A 143 -10.88 -8.34 5.91
C GLN A 143 -11.19 -7.01 5.21
N TRP A 144 -12.01 -7.08 4.17
CA TRP A 144 -12.68 -5.90 3.61
C TRP A 144 -13.81 -5.51 4.56
N CYS A 145 -13.62 -4.48 5.38
CA CYS A 145 -14.75 -3.72 5.92
C CYS A 145 -15.05 -2.59 4.93
N TRP A 146 -16.22 -2.65 4.30
CA TRP A 146 -16.82 -1.56 3.54
C TRP A 146 -17.14 -0.38 4.45
#